data_AF-L1LEY3-F1
#
_entry.id   AF-L1LEY3-F1
#
_cell.length_a   1.000
_cell.length_b   1.000
_cell.length_c   1.000
_cell.angle_alpha   90.00
_cell.angle_beta   90.00
_cell.angle_gamma   90.00
#
_symmetry.space_group_name_H-M   'P 1'
#
loop_
_entity.id
_entity.type
_entity.pdbx_description
1 polymer ?
#
loop_
_entity_poly.entity_id
_entity_poly.type
_entity_poly.pdbx_seq_one_letter_code
_entity_poly.pdbx_strand_id
1 'polypeptide(L)'
;MEEDAHFEQLCKDVYGYYGNIRDTPPNQLALIMLRSMGEHWTLEEVDYVLTNRNDDNKYLSFLEFRRLAKSKWFRPSGKNDKLIVSGGYEVPLNMPIEDVKELESAFNRISDFYSPKQTPRKTVELDALYSILTGVGDKMPKNIAKQVLSDLHVYENKVSLRALLCLLGSKT
;
A
#
# COMPACT_ATOMS: atom_id res chain seq x y z
N MET A 1 -18.23 4.89 16.12
CA MET A 1 -19.47 4.98 15.30
C MET A 1 -19.15 5.53 13.92
N GLU A 2 -18.30 6.56 13.80
CA GLU A 2 -17.83 7.10 12.51
C GLU A 2 -16.82 6.19 11.77
N GLU A 3 -16.00 5.43 12.48
CA GLU A 3 -14.95 4.57 11.88
C GLU A 3 -15.50 3.34 11.14
N ASP A 4 -16.58 2.72 11.66
CA ASP A 4 -17.30 1.71 10.89
C ASP A 4 -17.97 2.35 9.66
N ALA A 5 -18.42 3.61 9.75
CA ALA A 5 -18.96 4.31 8.59
C ALA A 5 -17.90 4.57 7.50
N HIS A 6 -16.66 4.89 7.89
CA HIS A 6 -15.54 5.02 6.93
C HIS A 6 -15.22 3.69 6.24
N PHE A 7 -15.08 2.60 7.00
CA PHE A 7 -14.86 1.27 6.42
C PHE A 7 -15.99 0.87 5.45
N GLU A 8 -17.25 1.10 5.85
CA GLU A 8 -18.41 0.83 5.01
C GLU A 8 -18.40 1.67 3.72
N GLN A 9 -18.03 2.95 3.82
CA GLN A 9 -17.98 3.84 2.67
C GLN A 9 -16.88 3.41 1.70
N LEU A 10 -15.67 3.12 2.20
CA LEU A 10 -14.57 2.62 1.37
C LEU A 10 -14.93 1.31 0.68
N CYS A 11 -15.60 0.39 1.38
CA CYS A 11 -16.10 -0.84 0.75
C CYS A 11 -17.07 -0.55 -0.39
N LYS A 12 -17.99 0.40 -0.23
CA LYS A 12 -18.95 0.79 -1.28
C LYS A 12 -18.25 1.40 -2.47
N ASP A 13 -17.26 2.26 -2.24
CA ASP A 13 -16.54 2.94 -3.32
C ASP A 13 -15.71 1.94 -4.15
N VAL A 14 -14.94 1.08 -3.47
CA VAL A 14 -14.13 0.04 -4.13
C VAL A 14 -15.02 -0.95 -4.87
N TYR A 15 -16.09 -1.44 -4.23
CA TYR A 15 -17.01 -2.38 -4.88
C TYR A 15 -17.82 -1.75 -6.01
N GLY A 16 -18.22 -0.48 -5.87
CA GLY A 16 -18.91 0.27 -6.93
C GLY A 16 -18.06 0.43 -8.18
N TYR A 17 -16.75 0.63 -8.01
CA TYR A 17 -15.81 0.78 -9.11
C TYR A 17 -15.43 -0.56 -9.76
N TYR A 18 -15.06 -1.57 -8.96
CA TYR A 18 -14.52 -2.84 -9.47
C TYR A 18 -15.54 -3.98 -9.56
N GLY A 19 -16.58 -3.99 -8.71
CA GLY A 19 -17.47 -5.12 -8.50
C GLY A 19 -18.33 -5.52 -9.72
N ASN A 20 -18.41 -4.67 -10.73
CA ASN A 20 -19.13 -4.92 -11.99
C ASN A 20 -18.23 -5.23 -13.19
N ILE A 21 -16.91 -5.21 -13.00
CA ILE A 21 -15.93 -5.55 -14.05
C ILE A 21 -15.98 -7.08 -14.27
N ARG A 22 -16.08 -7.52 -15.53
CA ARG A 22 -16.27 -8.95 -15.91
C ARG A 22 -15.28 -9.44 -16.96
N ASP A 23 -14.45 -8.55 -17.48
CA ASP A 23 -13.34 -8.80 -18.39
C ASP A 23 -12.04 -9.20 -17.66
N THR A 24 -12.02 -9.12 -16.33
CA THR A 24 -10.89 -9.54 -15.48
C THR A 24 -11.18 -10.87 -14.78
N PRO A 25 -10.22 -11.83 -14.72
CA PRO A 25 -10.41 -13.08 -14.00
C PRO A 25 -10.88 -12.87 -12.54
N PRO A 26 -11.81 -13.70 -12.02
CA PRO A 26 -12.41 -13.45 -10.70
C PRO A 26 -11.42 -13.36 -9.54
N ASN A 27 -10.36 -14.16 -9.55
CA ASN A 27 -9.31 -14.12 -8.53
C ASN A 27 -8.45 -12.85 -8.62
N GLN A 28 -8.11 -12.41 -9.83
CA GLN A 28 -7.38 -11.16 -10.03
C GLN A 28 -8.23 -9.95 -9.63
N LEU A 29 -9.52 -9.97 -9.97
CA LEU A 29 -10.44 -8.89 -9.60
C LEU A 29 -10.62 -8.82 -8.08
N ALA A 30 -10.83 -9.97 -7.42
CA ALA A 30 -10.91 -10.05 -5.96
C ALA A 30 -9.62 -9.55 -5.29
N LEU A 31 -8.45 -9.91 -5.82
CA LEU A 31 -7.16 -9.45 -5.33
C LEU A 31 -7.02 -7.92 -5.43
N ILE A 32 -7.38 -7.33 -6.57
CA ILE A 32 -7.36 -5.87 -6.78
C ILE A 32 -8.29 -5.18 -5.77
N MET A 33 -9.51 -5.68 -5.62
CA MET A 33 -10.49 -5.11 -4.69
C MET A 33 -10.01 -5.17 -3.25
N LEU A 34 -9.49 -6.32 -2.80
CA LEU A 34 -9.03 -6.51 -1.42
C LEU A 34 -7.77 -5.67 -1.12
N ARG A 35 -6.83 -5.57 -2.07
CA ARG A 35 -5.65 -4.69 -1.94
C ARG A 35 -6.01 -3.20 -1.96
N SER A 36 -7.11 -2.83 -2.61
CA SER A 36 -7.61 -1.45 -2.61
C SER A 36 -8.12 -1.01 -1.23
N MET A 37 -8.31 -1.96 -0.30
CA MET A 37 -8.62 -1.67 1.11
C MET A 37 -7.36 -1.40 1.94
N GLY A 38 -6.17 -1.31 1.34
CA GLY A 38 -4.92 -0.98 2.03
C GLY A 38 -4.21 -2.17 2.69
N GLU A 39 -4.89 -3.31 2.81
CA GLU A 39 -4.35 -4.52 3.43
C GLU A 39 -3.64 -5.43 2.43
N HIS A 40 -2.62 -6.15 2.90
CA HIS A 40 -1.90 -7.12 2.07
C HIS A 40 -2.70 -8.42 1.89
N TRP A 41 -2.92 -8.78 0.62
CA TRP A 41 -3.51 -10.04 0.18
C TRP A 41 -2.65 -10.67 -0.90
N THR A 42 -2.39 -11.98 -0.85
CA THR A 42 -1.71 -12.72 -1.92
C THR A 42 -2.70 -13.40 -2.85
N LEU A 43 -2.24 -13.81 -4.03
CA LEU A 43 -3.09 -14.54 -4.97
C LEU A 43 -3.48 -15.91 -4.40
N GLU A 44 -2.57 -16.59 -3.70
CA GLU A 44 -2.84 -17.89 -3.07
C GLU A 44 -3.92 -17.78 -1.98
N GLU A 45 -3.90 -16.71 -1.18
CA GLU A 45 -4.93 -16.46 -0.17
C GLU A 45 -6.30 -16.23 -0.81
N VAL A 46 -6.34 -15.44 -1.88
CA VAL A 46 -7.58 -15.16 -2.62
C VAL A 46 -8.10 -16.43 -3.31
N ASP A 47 -7.22 -17.20 -3.96
CA ASP A 47 -7.58 -18.46 -4.60
C ASP A 47 -8.10 -19.47 -3.58
N TYR A 48 -7.46 -19.58 -2.41
CA TYR A 48 -7.94 -20.44 -1.33
C TYR A 48 -9.35 -20.04 -0.87
N VAL A 49 -9.58 -18.74 -0.66
CA VAL A 49 -10.90 -18.25 -0.22
C VAL A 49 -11.97 -18.47 -1.29
N LEU A 50 -11.66 -18.23 -2.56
CA LEU A 50 -12.62 -18.39 -3.65
C LEU A 50 -12.95 -19.86 -3.94
N THR A 51 -11.95 -20.75 -3.83
CA THR A 51 -12.12 -22.19 -4.11
C THR A 51 -12.94 -22.89 -3.03
N ASN A 52 -12.89 -22.40 -1.78
CA ASN A 52 -13.66 -22.96 -0.67
C ASN A 52 -15.09 -22.38 -0.55
N ARG A 53 -15.58 -21.69 -1.60
CA ARG A 53 -16.97 -21.17 -1.63
C ARG A 53 -17.93 -22.26 -2.10
N ASN A 54 -19.01 -22.46 -1.34
CA ASN A 54 -20.20 -23.17 -1.80
C ASN A 54 -21.11 -22.19 -2.56
N ASP A 55 -20.60 -21.57 -3.61
CA ASP A 55 -21.35 -20.63 -4.45
C ASP A 55 -20.98 -20.86 -5.93
N ASP A 56 -21.99 -20.90 -6.80
CA ASP A 56 -21.81 -21.04 -8.24
C ASP A 56 -21.23 -19.74 -8.85
N ASN A 57 -21.36 -18.61 -8.15
CA ASN A 57 -20.83 -17.34 -8.60
C ASN A 57 -19.33 -17.21 -8.31
N LYS A 58 -18.53 -17.26 -9.38
CA LYS A 58 -17.07 -17.11 -9.30
C LYS A 58 -16.62 -15.73 -8.81
N TYR A 59 -17.45 -14.69 -8.95
CA TYR A 59 -17.15 -13.34 -8.48
C TYR A 59 -17.63 -13.12 -7.04
N LEU A 60 -16.93 -12.27 -6.29
CA LEU A 60 -17.35 -11.89 -4.94
C LEU A 60 -18.60 -11.00 -4.99
N SER A 61 -19.62 -11.35 -4.22
CA SER A 61 -20.69 -10.42 -3.88
C SER A 61 -20.15 -9.29 -2.97
N PHE A 62 -20.90 -8.19 -2.86
CA PHE A 62 -20.54 -7.09 -1.96
C PHE A 62 -20.38 -7.57 -0.51
N LEU A 63 -21.27 -8.45 -0.06
CA LEU A 63 -21.24 -8.99 1.30
C LEU A 63 -19.98 -9.81 1.56
N GLU A 64 -19.54 -10.60 0.59
CA GLU A 64 -18.34 -11.42 0.72
C GLU A 64 -17.08 -10.58 0.66
N PHE A 65 -16.99 -9.66 -0.30
CA PHE A 65 -15.90 -8.70 -0.36
C PHE A 65 -15.76 -7.93 0.96
N ARG A 66 -16.86 -7.36 1.47
CA ARG A 66 -16.88 -6.64 2.76
C ARG A 66 -16.42 -7.52 3.91
N ARG A 67 -16.89 -8.77 3.98
CA ARG A 67 -16.50 -9.72 5.04
C ARG A 67 -15.01 -10.04 5.00
N LEU A 68 -14.47 -10.28 3.81
CA LEU A 68 -13.04 -10.57 3.60
C LEU A 68 -12.19 -9.34 3.90
N ALA A 69 -12.54 -8.17 3.37
CA ALA A 69 -11.86 -6.92 3.68
C ALA A 69 -11.81 -6.70 5.21
N LYS A 70 -12.92 -6.91 5.92
CA LYS A 70 -12.98 -6.77 7.38
C LYS A 70 -12.10 -7.77 8.14
N SER A 71 -11.85 -8.96 7.60
CA SER A 71 -11.05 -9.98 8.31
C SER A 71 -9.57 -9.63 8.44
N LYS A 72 -9.05 -8.81 7.51
CA LYS A 72 -7.69 -8.27 7.58
C LYS A 72 -7.64 -6.78 7.93
N TRP A 73 -8.78 -6.09 7.95
CA TRP A 73 -8.84 -4.66 8.21
C TRP A 73 -8.16 -4.31 9.54
N PHE A 74 -7.01 -3.69 9.44
CA PHE A 74 -6.35 -3.10 10.58
C PHE A 74 -7.14 -1.86 10.99
N ARG A 75 -7.64 -1.85 12.23
CA ARG A 75 -8.22 -0.63 12.80
C ARG A 75 -7.07 0.34 13.02
N PRO A 76 -7.06 1.52 12.38
CA PRO A 76 -6.12 2.56 12.76
C PRO A 76 -6.43 2.90 14.21
N SER A 77 -5.57 2.49 15.14
CA SER A 77 -5.69 2.96 16.52
C SER A 77 -5.45 4.45 16.46
N GLY A 78 -6.46 5.26 16.82
CA GLY A 78 -6.45 6.73 16.70
C GLY A 78 -5.41 7.47 17.56
N LYS A 79 -4.27 6.84 17.88
CA LYS A 79 -3.09 7.53 18.38
C LYS A 79 -2.32 8.08 17.18
N ASN A 80 -2.69 9.30 16.81
CA ASN A 80 -1.87 10.19 16.00
C ASN A 80 -0.59 10.51 16.78
N ASP A 81 0.38 9.62 16.76
CA ASP A 81 1.68 9.93 17.34
C ASP A 81 2.47 10.76 16.33
N LYS A 82 2.67 12.04 16.66
CA LYS A 82 3.54 12.95 15.91
C LYS A 82 4.94 12.33 15.84
N LEU A 83 5.32 11.88 14.65
CA LEU A 83 6.66 11.33 14.41
C LEU A 83 7.62 12.44 14.00
N ILE A 84 8.62 12.70 14.84
CA ILE A 84 9.78 13.53 14.47
C ILE A 84 10.68 12.66 13.59
N VAL A 85 10.52 12.78 12.27
CA VAL A 85 11.48 12.18 11.33
C VAL A 85 12.83 12.86 11.53
N SER A 86 13.89 12.06 11.69
CA SER A 86 15.26 12.55 11.95
C SER A 86 15.78 13.44 10.80
N GLY A 87 15.52 14.74 10.93
CA GLY A 87 15.81 15.77 9.91
C GLY A 87 15.35 17.19 10.27
N GLY A 88 14.97 17.45 11.53
CA GLY A 88 14.79 18.80 12.09
C GLY A 88 13.45 19.50 11.86
N TYR A 89 12.46 18.87 11.23
CA TYR A 89 11.13 19.46 11.04
C TYR A 89 10.01 18.44 11.28
N GLU A 90 9.02 18.82 12.09
CA GLU A 90 7.82 18.05 12.38
C GLU A 90 6.91 18.03 11.14
N VAL A 91 6.66 16.84 10.58
CA VAL A 91 5.57 16.65 9.60
C VAL A 91 4.61 15.65 10.22
N PRO A 92 3.33 15.99 10.43
CA PRO A 92 2.35 15.00 10.83
C PRO A 92 2.20 13.99 9.69
N LEU A 93 2.56 12.73 9.97
CA LEU A 93 2.31 11.60 9.10
C LEU A 93 1.08 10.88 9.63
N ASN A 94 0.07 10.66 8.79
CA ASN A 94 -1.08 9.84 9.17
C ASN A 94 -0.76 8.35 8.98
N MET A 95 0.20 7.85 9.74
CA MET A 95 0.69 6.47 9.65
C MET A 95 1.04 5.93 11.05
N PRO A 96 0.75 4.65 11.34
CA PRO A 96 1.23 3.99 12.56
C PRO A 96 2.76 4.03 12.69
N ILE A 97 3.26 4.12 13.93
CA ILE A 97 4.70 4.17 14.20
C ILE A 97 5.40 2.91 13.71
N GLU A 98 4.77 1.76 13.89
CA GLU A 98 5.26 0.45 13.50
C GLU A 98 5.53 0.40 11.99
N ASP A 99 4.59 0.88 11.18
CA ASP A 99 4.70 0.93 9.72
C ASP A 99 5.80 1.89 9.27
N VAL A 100 5.93 3.05 9.94
CA VAL A 100 7.01 4.00 9.67
C VAL A 100 8.38 3.39 9.98
N LYS A 101 8.51 2.65 11.09
CA LYS A 101 9.76 1.96 11.47
C LYS A 101 10.11 0.84 10.50
N GLU A 102 9.12 0.08 10.04
CA GLU A 102 9.33 -0.98 9.05
C GLU A 102 9.79 -0.40 7.72
N LEU A 103 9.15 0.68 7.26
CA LEU A 103 9.56 1.42 6.05
C LEU A 103 10.95 2.04 6.19
N GLU A 104 11.27 2.65 7.34
CA GLU A 104 12.60 3.19 7.60
C GLU A 104 13.67 2.10 7.54
N SER A 105 13.42 0.95 8.17
CA SER A 105 14.32 -0.21 8.14
C SER A 105 14.52 -0.74 6.72
N ALA A 106 13.44 -0.92 5.96
CA ALA A 106 13.51 -1.38 4.57
C ALA A 106 14.24 -0.38 3.68
N PHE A 107 13.93 0.91 3.80
CA PHE A 107 14.56 1.98 3.03
C PHE A 107 16.06 2.08 3.32
N ASN A 108 16.46 2.01 4.59
CA ASN A 108 17.88 2.06 4.97
C ASN A 108 18.64 0.88 4.37
N ARG A 109 18.10 -0.34 4.42
CA ARG A 109 18.72 -1.53 3.79
C ARG A 109 18.91 -1.35 2.29
N ILE A 110 17.91 -0.80 1.60
CA ILE A 110 17.99 -0.50 0.16
C ILE A 110 19.04 0.58 -0.10
N SER A 111 19.01 1.66 0.67
CA SER A 111 19.96 2.77 0.56
C SER A 111 21.41 2.30 0.73
N ASP A 112 21.66 1.46 1.74
CA ASP A 112 22.98 0.88 2.01
C ASP A 112 23.43 -0.07 0.89
N PHE A 113 22.52 -0.87 0.35
CA PHE A 113 22.80 -1.77 -0.78
C PHE A 113 23.23 -0.99 -2.04
N TYR A 114 22.53 0.10 -2.37
CA TYR A 114 22.80 0.91 -3.56
C TYR A 114 23.87 2.00 -3.34
N SER A 115 24.29 2.28 -2.10
CA SER A 115 25.35 3.25 -1.77
C SER A 115 26.41 2.67 -0.82
N PRO A 116 27.31 1.79 -1.31
CA PRO A 116 28.33 1.12 -0.49
C PRO A 116 29.45 2.05 0.06
N LYS A 117 29.40 3.37 -0.14
CA LYS A 117 30.45 4.32 0.27
C LYS A 117 30.04 5.17 1.48
N GLN A 118 30.51 4.75 2.66
CA GLN A 118 30.88 5.45 3.92
C GLN A 118 30.22 6.78 4.37
N THR A 119 29.18 7.29 3.72
CA THR A 119 28.35 8.38 4.23
C THR A 119 26.90 7.99 4.05
N PRO A 120 26.07 8.05 5.12
CA PRO A 120 24.66 7.67 5.03
C PRO A 120 23.93 8.66 4.12
N ARG A 121 23.93 8.39 2.82
CA ARG A 121 23.01 9.02 1.90
C ARG A 121 21.66 8.41 2.20
N LYS A 122 20.82 9.11 2.95
CA LYS A 122 19.42 8.72 3.24
C LYS A 122 18.53 8.89 2.00
N THR A 123 19.00 8.42 0.84
CA THR A 123 18.37 8.66 -0.45
C THR A 123 18.57 7.47 -1.38
N VAL A 124 17.51 7.09 -2.11
CA VAL A 124 17.52 6.02 -3.10
C VAL A 124 17.33 6.62 -4.49
N GLU A 125 18.02 6.08 -5.50
CA GLU A 125 17.84 6.51 -6.89
C GLU A 125 16.46 6.11 -7.42
N LEU A 126 15.83 7.00 -8.20
CA LEU A 126 14.46 6.82 -8.68
C LEU A 126 14.31 5.53 -9.52
N ASP A 127 15.31 5.21 -10.34
CA ASP A 127 15.32 4.00 -11.17
C ASP A 127 15.46 2.72 -10.33
N ALA A 128 16.23 2.78 -9.24
CA ALA A 128 16.34 1.68 -8.28
C ALA A 128 15.01 1.50 -7.54
N LEU A 129 14.37 2.59 -7.11
CA LEU A 129 13.05 2.56 -6.48
C LEU A 129 11.99 2.00 -7.43
N TYR A 130 11.97 2.43 -8.69
CA TYR A 130 11.07 1.89 -9.72
C TYR A 130 11.28 0.39 -9.93
N SER A 131 12.54 -0.05 -10.01
CA SER A 131 12.90 -1.45 -10.20
C SER A 131 12.48 -2.32 -9.01
N ILE A 132 12.57 -1.79 -7.79
CA ILE A 132 12.10 -2.48 -6.58
C ILE A 132 10.57 -2.59 -6.61
N LEU A 133 9.86 -1.48 -6.83
CA LEU A 133 8.40 -1.43 -6.86
C LEU A 133 7.80 -2.34 -7.94
N THR A 134 8.48 -2.49 -9.09
CA THR A 134 7.97 -3.26 -10.24
C THR A 134 8.59 -4.65 -10.39
N GLY A 135 9.65 -4.95 -9.63
CA GLY A 135 10.50 -6.13 -9.86
C GLY A 135 10.61 -7.09 -8.68
N VAL A 136 10.37 -6.64 -7.44
CA VAL A 136 10.61 -7.43 -6.22
C VAL A 136 9.30 -7.67 -5.47
N GLY A 137 9.10 -8.89 -4.96
CA GLY A 137 7.91 -9.26 -4.19
C GLY A 137 6.61 -9.12 -4.99
N ASP A 138 5.61 -8.49 -4.39
CA ASP A 138 4.34 -8.17 -5.03
C ASP A 138 4.48 -6.95 -5.94
N LYS A 139 4.77 -7.23 -7.20
CA LYS A 139 5.07 -6.22 -8.23
C LYS A 139 3.89 -5.26 -8.40
N MET A 140 4.17 -3.98 -8.21
CA MET A 140 3.26 -2.90 -8.58
C MET A 140 3.16 -2.82 -10.11
N PRO A 141 1.95 -2.67 -10.68
CA PRO A 141 1.79 -2.39 -12.11
C PRO A 141 2.62 -1.16 -12.53
N LYS A 142 3.37 -1.27 -13.63
CA LYS A 142 4.31 -0.23 -14.09
C LYS A 142 3.68 1.16 -14.21
N ASN A 143 2.41 1.23 -14.61
CA ASN A 143 1.69 2.50 -14.75
C ASN A 143 1.43 3.17 -13.39
N ILE A 144 1.06 2.37 -12.38
CA ILE A 144 0.85 2.84 -11.00
C ILE A 144 2.20 3.25 -10.40
N ALA A 145 3.25 2.44 -10.60
CA ALA A 145 4.59 2.79 -10.14
C ALA A 145 5.09 4.11 -10.74
N LYS A 146 4.86 4.34 -12.05
CA LYS A 146 5.20 5.62 -12.69
C LYS A 146 4.45 6.80 -12.06
N GLN A 147 3.17 6.62 -11.75
CA GLN A 147 2.35 7.66 -11.12
C GLN A 147 2.80 7.95 -9.69
N VAL A 148 3.11 6.92 -8.90
CA VAL A 148 3.68 7.07 -7.55
C VAL A 148 5.01 7.85 -7.62
N LEU A 149 5.87 7.52 -8.58
CA LEU A 149 7.16 8.19 -8.73
C LEU A 149 7.03 9.63 -9.24
N SER A 150 6.02 9.96 -10.05
CA SER A 150 5.76 11.33 -10.49
C SER A 150 5.28 12.24 -9.37
N ASP A 151 4.61 11.68 -8.35
CA ASP A 151 4.11 12.42 -7.20
C ASP A 151 5.19 12.61 -6.10
N LEU A 152 6.36 11.98 -6.24
CA LEU A 152 7.48 12.16 -5.32
C LEU A 152 8.22 13.47 -5.56
N HIS A 153 8.62 14.12 -4.47
CA HIS A 153 9.59 15.21 -4.53
C HIS A 153 11.00 14.63 -4.71
N VAL A 154 11.54 14.76 -5.92
CA VAL A 154 12.84 14.20 -6.33
C VAL A 154 13.89 15.31 -6.41
N TYR A 155 15.11 15.05 -5.94
CA TYR A 155 16.28 15.91 -6.12
C TYR A 155 17.43 15.10 -6.71
N GLU A 156 18.04 15.55 -7.81
CA GLU A 156 19.11 14.82 -8.53
C GLU A 156 18.76 13.34 -8.82
N ASN A 157 17.54 13.06 -9.29
CA ASN A 157 17.01 11.71 -9.53
C ASN A 157 17.03 10.79 -8.30
N LYS A 158 17.04 11.37 -7.10
CA LYS A 158 17.04 10.64 -5.84
C LYS A 158 15.87 11.07 -4.97
N VAL A 159 15.34 10.09 -4.25
CA VAL A 159 14.22 10.24 -3.33
C VAL A 159 14.73 9.98 -1.92
N SER A 160 14.37 10.84 -0.97
CA SER A 160 14.64 10.62 0.44
C SER A 160 13.52 9.80 1.11
N LEU A 161 13.85 9.11 2.20
CA LEU A 161 12.84 8.44 3.04
C LEU A 161 11.71 9.42 3.43
N ARG A 162 12.07 10.67 3.72
CA ARG A 162 11.10 11.72 4.05
C ARG A 162 10.12 11.99 2.92
N ALA A 163 10.59 12.13 1.68
CA ALA A 163 9.72 12.38 0.53
C ALA A 163 8.77 11.19 0.29
N LEU A 164 9.27 9.96 0.48
CA LEU A 164 8.47 8.75 0.38
C LEU A 164 7.42 8.66 1.50
N LEU A 165 7.81 8.89 2.76
CA LEU A 165 6.89 8.91 3.90
C LEU A 165 5.86 10.03 3.77
N CYS A 166 6.26 11.21 3.29
CA CYS A 166 5.31 12.29 3.04
C CYS A 166 4.32 11.88 1.96
N LEU A 167 4.74 11.26 0.85
CA LEU A 167 3.79 10.77 -0.17
C LEU A 167 2.80 9.75 0.42
N LEU A 168 3.28 8.79 1.21
CA LEU A 168 2.45 7.75 1.81
C LEU A 168 1.52 8.30 2.92
N GLY A 169 1.98 9.28 3.68
CA GLY A 169 1.26 9.87 4.81
C GLY A 169 0.48 11.16 4.49
N SER A 170 0.60 11.73 3.28
CA SER A 170 -0.05 13.00 2.88
C SER A 170 -1.40 12.83 2.20
N LYS A 171 -1.88 11.60 2.01
CA LYS A 171 -3.23 11.33 1.52
C LYS A 171 -3.99 10.48 2.52
N THR A 172 -4.59 11.16 3.49
CA THR A 172 -5.80 10.75 4.19
C THR A 172 -6.45 12.00 4.77
#